data_AF-A9G6N3-F1
#
_entry.id   AF-A9G6N3-F1
#
_cell.length_a   1.000
_cell.length_b   1.000
_cell.length_c   1.000
_cell.angle_alpha   90.00
_cell.angle_beta   90.00
_cell.angle_gamma   90.00
#
_symmetry.space_group_name_H-M   'P 1'
#
loop_
_entity.id
_entity.type
_entity.pdbx_description
1 polymer ?
#
loop_
_entity_poly.entity_id
_entity_poly.type
_entity_poly.pdbx_seq_one_letter_code
_entity_poly.pdbx_strand_id
1 'polypeptide(L)'
;MRGRLLLIPAALSAAALVAPAARAAYCPCFTASSAYNDRGCAIEAVPGINPSVAEWNAIFDRVSRGPEAWGDAGPPAFNLGQGCDLPEARRDVPATFPCELLKAIAMQESGWQQFCPPDRPMDQAGGSSRTIISFDCGYGASQITSGMRRGDSPDFDPRRVAAEPTYNAATGTQILAAKWRATRCVGDRQPAFIEHWYSAVWAYNGLAYVNNPNNPNYDAGRGVYDPAIGGAVPYQERVFGWMEHTGGRWERTEVAYPDLGEIGGTGAPPALSDPRCASPTDCTRKRPLHLTRCADDGGETGGGGAGGDGGAGSGGGEGGSGGAGSGGGEGGGTGGRGGTSGSGGAGGRGGDAGDTGDAGGAPIATAGHGGAGAPLGNDDDHDGATTVGIYGRCSCDAPGNGAAAGAASWLSLGAGALAVAWRRRLPRRRRAD
;
A
#
# COMPACT_ATOMS: atom_id res chain seq x y z
N MET A 1 29.40 -55.95 -58.11
CA MET A 1 29.20 -54.48 -58.03
C MET A 1 28.96 -54.13 -56.56
N ARG A 2 29.85 -53.31 -55.97
CA ARG A 2 29.88 -52.99 -54.53
C ARG A 2 28.86 -51.88 -54.23
N GLY A 3 27.85 -52.18 -53.40
CA GLY A 3 26.90 -51.19 -52.89
C GLY A 3 27.51 -50.36 -51.77
N ARG A 4 27.56 -49.04 -51.93
CA ARG A 4 27.98 -48.09 -50.90
C ARG A 4 26.76 -47.72 -50.04
N LEU A 5 26.80 -48.09 -48.76
CA LEU A 5 25.88 -47.60 -47.73
C LEU A 5 26.30 -46.16 -47.37
N LEU A 6 25.38 -45.20 -47.52
CA LEU A 6 25.52 -43.82 -47.05
C LEU A 6 25.02 -43.74 -45.60
N LEU A 7 25.94 -43.53 -44.65
CA LEU A 7 25.64 -43.19 -43.26
C LEU A 7 25.40 -41.68 -43.16
N ILE A 8 24.19 -41.27 -42.79
CA ILE A 8 23.85 -39.88 -42.45
C ILE A 8 24.05 -39.72 -40.94
N PRO A 9 24.90 -38.79 -40.46
CA PRO A 9 25.00 -38.50 -39.04
C PRO A 9 23.79 -37.68 -38.59
N ALA A 10 23.03 -38.21 -37.63
CA ALA A 10 21.98 -37.48 -36.94
C ALA A 10 22.61 -36.41 -36.04
N ALA A 11 22.43 -35.14 -36.39
CA ALA A 11 22.80 -34.02 -35.54
C ALA A 11 21.78 -33.88 -34.41
N LEU A 12 22.18 -34.27 -33.20
CA LEU A 12 21.46 -33.98 -31.96
C LEU A 12 21.64 -32.49 -31.62
N SER A 13 20.67 -31.67 -32.00
CA SER A 13 20.57 -30.29 -31.53
C SER A 13 20.06 -30.26 -30.10
N ALA A 14 20.96 -30.06 -29.14
CA ALA A 14 20.59 -29.78 -27.76
C ALA A 14 20.00 -28.36 -27.68
N ALA A 15 18.67 -28.26 -27.58
CA ALA A 15 18.00 -27.01 -27.25
C ALA A 15 18.27 -26.71 -25.77
N ALA A 16 19.22 -25.81 -25.50
CA ALA A 16 19.42 -25.25 -24.17
C ALA A 16 18.20 -24.39 -23.81
N LEU A 17 17.33 -24.91 -22.94
CA LEU A 17 16.28 -24.15 -22.29
C LEU A 17 16.94 -23.07 -21.41
N VAL A 18 17.10 -21.86 -21.95
CA VAL A 18 17.44 -20.68 -21.15
C VAL A 18 16.19 -20.33 -20.35
N ALA A 19 16.12 -20.80 -19.11
CA ALA A 19 15.11 -20.32 -18.17
C ALA A 19 15.29 -18.80 -18.05
N PRO A 20 14.20 -18.00 -18.12
CA PRO A 20 14.30 -16.57 -17.89
C PRO A 20 14.88 -16.38 -16.49
N ALA A 21 16.02 -15.69 -16.40
CA ALA A 21 16.56 -15.28 -15.12
C ALA A 21 15.47 -14.48 -14.40
N ALA A 22 14.99 -14.98 -13.27
CA ALA A 22 14.12 -14.23 -12.39
C ALA A 22 14.82 -12.89 -12.14
N ARG A 23 14.18 -11.78 -12.56
CA ARG A 23 14.74 -10.45 -12.28
C ARG A 23 14.91 -10.38 -10.77
N ALA A 24 16.14 -10.17 -10.30
CA ALA A 24 16.40 -9.99 -8.88
C ALA A 24 15.45 -8.89 -8.36
N ALA A 25 14.79 -9.16 -7.24
CA ALA A 25 13.92 -8.17 -6.61
C ALA A 25 14.72 -6.88 -6.35
N TYR A 26 14.13 -5.74 -6.67
CA TYR A 26 14.71 -4.43 -6.37
C TYR A 26 14.79 -4.27 -4.84
N CYS A 27 16.01 -4.18 -4.32
CA CYS A 27 16.29 -4.34 -2.89
C CYS A 27 17.23 -3.25 -2.35
N PRO A 28 16.81 -1.98 -2.36
CA PRO A 28 17.62 -0.89 -1.84
C PRO A 28 17.71 -0.93 -0.32
N CYS A 29 18.85 -0.46 0.20
CA CYS A 29 19.05 -0.25 1.62
C CYS A 29 19.87 1.03 1.86
N PHE A 30 19.24 2.21 1.75
CA PHE A 30 19.84 3.50 2.11
C PHE A 30 19.81 3.74 3.63
N THR A 31 20.34 2.76 4.38
CA THR A 31 20.38 2.77 5.86
C THR A 31 21.06 4.01 6.41
N ALA A 32 20.77 4.36 7.67
CA ALA A 32 21.28 5.57 8.29
C ALA A 32 22.82 5.73 8.19
N SER A 33 23.56 4.64 8.37
CA SER A 33 25.02 4.57 8.26
C SER A 33 25.59 4.48 6.83
N SER A 34 24.75 4.36 5.80
CA SER A 34 25.24 4.27 4.42
C SER A 34 25.92 5.56 3.98
N ALA A 35 27.05 5.43 3.27
CA ALA A 35 27.74 6.56 2.67
C ALA A 35 26.91 7.27 1.58
N TYR A 36 25.88 6.59 1.07
CA TYR A 36 24.97 7.09 0.03
C TYR A 36 23.62 7.56 0.61
N ASN A 37 23.50 7.68 1.94
CA ASN A 37 22.33 8.24 2.60
C ASN A 37 22.30 9.78 2.47
N ASP A 38 22.07 10.27 1.26
CA ASP A 38 22.00 11.70 0.93
C ASP A 38 20.65 12.35 1.34
N ARG A 39 19.60 11.54 1.54
CA ARG A 39 18.28 11.99 2.00
C ARG A 39 18.10 11.96 3.52
N GLY A 40 19.12 11.55 4.27
CA GLY A 40 19.12 11.59 5.72
C GLY A 40 18.12 10.64 6.35
N CYS A 41 18.00 9.42 5.84
CA CYS A 41 17.22 8.35 6.46
C CYS A 41 17.72 8.12 7.88
N ALA A 42 16.80 8.09 8.85
CA ALA A 42 17.14 8.20 10.27
C ALA A 42 17.49 6.87 10.93
N ILE A 43 16.96 5.77 10.40
CA ILE A 43 16.96 4.47 11.08
C ILE A 43 17.89 3.49 10.36
N GLU A 44 18.66 2.75 11.15
CA GLU A 44 19.46 1.64 10.62
C GLU A 44 18.55 0.50 10.15
N ALA A 45 18.94 -0.13 9.05
CA ALA A 45 18.33 -1.36 8.59
C ALA A 45 18.51 -2.45 9.63
N VAL A 46 17.44 -3.21 9.86
CA VAL A 46 17.40 -4.29 10.84
C VAL A 46 17.46 -5.62 10.11
N PRO A 47 18.32 -6.58 10.52
CA PRO A 47 18.30 -7.92 9.97
C PRO A 47 16.93 -8.59 10.17
N GLY A 48 16.44 -9.32 9.16
CA GLY A 48 15.13 -9.94 9.25
C GLY A 48 14.83 -10.93 8.14
N ILE A 49 13.75 -11.68 8.36
CA ILE A 49 13.19 -12.67 7.44
C ILE A 49 11.77 -12.24 7.12
N ASN A 50 11.39 -12.30 5.85
CA ASN A 50 10.01 -11.96 5.46
C ASN A 50 9.02 -12.96 6.05
N PRO A 51 7.85 -12.49 6.51
CA PRO A 51 6.70 -13.36 6.71
C PRO A 51 6.40 -14.18 5.45
N SER A 52 5.92 -15.40 5.64
CA SER A 52 5.33 -16.22 4.58
C SER A 52 4.06 -15.56 4.02
N VAL A 53 3.55 -16.07 2.89
CA VAL A 53 2.29 -15.59 2.30
C VAL A 53 1.11 -15.72 3.29
N ALA A 54 1.06 -16.81 4.06
CA ALA A 54 0.02 -17.01 5.07
C ALA A 54 0.13 -16.00 6.22
N GLU A 55 1.35 -15.77 6.72
CA GLU A 55 1.58 -14.79 7.79
C GLU A 55 1.30 -13.36 7.32
N TRP A 56 1.66 -13.00 6.09
CA TRP A 56 1.31 -11.69 5.52
C TRP A 56 -0.20 -11.48 5.43
N ASN A 57 -0.95 -12.49 4.95
CA ASN A 57 -2.40 -12.41 4.96
C ASN A 57 -2.94 -12.19 6.38
N ALA A 58 -2.48 -12.96 7.37
CA ALA A 58 -2.87 -12.78 8.77
C ALA A 58 -2.52 -11.39 9.32
N ILE A 59 -1.37 -10.82 8.92
CA ILE A 59 -0.99 -9.44 9.27
C ILE A 59 -1.99 -8.46 8.65
N PHE A 60 -2.28 -8.54 7.36
CA PHE A 60 -3.21 -7.61 6.71
C PHE A 60 -4.63 -7.74 7.23
N ASP A 61 -5.08 -8.94 7.57
CA ASP A 61 -6.41 -9.17 8.15
C ASP A 61 -6.47 -8.63 9.59
N ARG A 62 -5.38 -8.71 10.36
CA ARG A 62 -5.28 -8.05 11.66
C ARG A 62 -5.30 -6.53 11.53
N VAL A 63 -4.52 -6.01 10.58
CA VAL A 63 -4.36 -4.57 10.38
C VAL A 63 -5.64 -3.95 9.77
N SER A 64 -6.37 -4.65 8.92
CA SER A 64 -7.63 -4.15 8.34
C SER A 64 -8.69 -3.85 9.39
N ARG A 65 -8.69 -4.59 10.51
CA ARG A 65 -9.60 -4.42 11.64
C ARG A 65 -9.23 -3.25 12.57
N GLY A 66 -8.14 -2.53 12.30
CA GLY A 66 -7.84 -1.28 12.98
C GLY A 66 -7.09 -1.38 14.31
N PRO A 67 -6.91 -0.23 14.99
CA PRO A 67 -6.14 -0.12 16.23
C PRO A 67 -6.54 -1.08 17.34
N GLU A 68 -7.83 -1.35 17.50
CA GLU A 68 -8.32 -2.29 18.51
C GLU A 68 -7.81 -3.72 18.27
N ALA A 69 -7.63 -4.13 17.01
CA ALA A 69 -7.18 -5.47 16.66
C ALA A 69 -5.66 -5.64 16.73
N TRP A 70 -4.88 -4.61 16.40
CA TRP A 70 -3.42 -4.69 16.48
C TRP A 70 -2.86 -4.35 17.87
N GLY A 71 -3.56 -3.55 18.69
CA GLY A 71 -3.12 -3.19 20.05
C GLY A 71 -1.71 -2.62 20.05
N ASP A 72 -0.81 -3.18 20.87
CA ASP A 72 0.58 -2.71 20.95
C ASP A 72 1.45 -3.12 19.75
N ALA A 73 0.93 -3.96 18.83
CA ALA A 73 1.64 -4.38 17.62
C ALA A 73 1.65 -3.32 16.50
N GLY A 74 0.95 -2.20 16.68
CA GLY A 74 0.91 -1.08 15.73
C GLY A 74 1.05 0.29 16.43
N PRO A 75 0.94 1.38 15.67
CA PRO A 75 0.99 2.73 16.22
C PRO A 75 -0.28 3.04 17.05
N PRO A 76 -0.29 4.16 17.80
CA PRO A 76 -1.45 4.61 18.57
C PRO A 76 -2.74 4.67 17.75
N ALA A 77 -3.87 4.53 18.44
CA ALA A 77 -5.18 4.54 17.81
C ALA A 77 -5.55 5.89 17.19
N PHE A 78 -6.29 5.82 16.09
CA PHE A 78 -6.84 6.98 15.38
C PHE A 78 -8.19 6.59 14.75
N ASN A 79 -9.02 7.59 14.43
CA ASN A 79 -10.31 7.38 13.75
C ASN A 79 -10.19 7.55 12.23
N LEU A 80 -11.26 7.32 11.47
CA LEU A 80 -11.44 7.75 10.09
C LEU A 80 -12.61 8.72 9.99
N GLY A 81 -12.58 9.63 9.03
CA GLY A 81 -13.77 10.43 8.68
C GLY A 81 -14.64 9.68 7.69
N GLN A 82 -15.92 9.45 7.99
CA GLN A 82 -16.91 8.85 7.10
C GLN A 82 -17.94 9.92 6.68
N GLY A 83 -18.53 9.77 5.49
CA GLY A 83 -19.56 10.67 4.99
C GLY A 83 -19.03 11.89 4.21
N CYS A 84 -19.91 12.51 3.42
CA CYS A 84 -19.60 13.60 2.51
C CYS A 84 -20.61 14.75 2.57
N ASP A 85 -21.27 14.92 3.71
CA ASP A 85 -22.43 15.80 3.96
C ASP A 85 -23.74 15.25 3.38
N LEU A 86 -23.70 14.70 2.16
CA LEU A 86 -24.83 14.04 1.51
C LEU A 86 -24.38 12.76 0.79
N PRO A 87 -25.21 11.69 0.78
CA PRO A 87 -26.41 11.51 1.61
C PRO A 87 -26.08 11.31 3.10
N GLU A 88 -24.83 10.99 3.43
CA GLU A 88 -24.37 10.77 4.79
C GLU A 88 -23.58 11.97 5.34
N ALA A 89 -23.98 12.43 6.53
CA ALA A 89 -23.30 13.49 7.25
C ALA A 89 -21.90 13.06 7.69
N ARG A 90 -20.95 14.01 7.72
CA ARG A 90 -19.58 13.71 8.17
C ARG A 90 -19.54 13.32 9.64
N ARG A 91 -18.85 12.24 9.95
CA ARG A 91 -18.58 11.78 11.33
C ARG A 91 -17.26 11.04 11.42
N ASP A 92 -16.68 10.99 12.61
CA ASP A 92 -15.55 10.10 12.89
C ASP A 92 -16.06 8.70 13.25
N VAL A 93 -15.37 7.68 12.74
CA VAL A 93 -15.62 6.26 13.03
C VAL A 93 -14.30 5.57 13.42
N PRO A 94 -14.33 4.46 14.17
CA PRO A 94 -13.13 3.66 14.40
C PRO A 94 -12.45 3.31 13.08
N ALA A 95 -11.12 3.38 13.04
CA ALA A 95 -10.40 3.13 11.79
C ALA A 95 -10.45 1.65 11.41
N THR A 96 -11.05 1.35 10.26
CA THR A 96 -11.01 0.05 9.60
C THR A 96 -10.71 0.25 8.12
N PHE A 97 -10.07 -0.73 7.50
CA PHE A 97 -9.56 -0.61 6.14
C PHE A 97 -9.93 -1.85 5.31
N PRO A 98 -10.15 -1.71 3.99
CA PRO A 98 -10.26 -2.88 3.14
C PRO A 98 -8.94 -3.65 3.09
N CYS A 99 -8.94 -4.91 3.51
CA CYS A 99 -7.73 -5.74 3.53
C CYS A 99 -7.15 -5.95 2.12
N GLU A 100 -8.01 -6.05 1.10
CA GLU A 100 -7.63 -6.24 -0.30
C GLU A 100 -6.81 -5.03 -0.77
N LEU A 101 -7.20 -3.84 -0.31
CA LEU A 101 -6.49 -2.61 -0.57
C LEU A 101 -5.12 -2.59 0.14
N LEU A 102 -5.05 -2.95 1.42
CA LEU A 102 -3.77 -3.00 2.13
C LEU A 102 -2.79 -3.99 1.50
N LYS A 103 -3.30 -5.18 1.13
CA LYS A 103 -2.59 -6.23 0.40
C LYS A 103 -2.05 -5.68 -0.93
N ALA A 104 -2.89 -4.99 -1.70
CA ALA A 104 -2.49 -4.43 -2.98
C ALA A 104 -1.48 -3.28 -2.87
N ILE A 105 -1.62 -2.37 -1.90
CA ILE A 105 -0.65 -1.31 -1.64
C ILE A 105 0.70 -1.92 -1.32
N ALA A 106 0.79 -2.82 -0.33
CA ALA A 106 2.06 -3.44 0.03
C ALA A 106 2.68 -4.28 -1.11
N MET A 107 1.85 -4.85 -1.98
CA MET A 107 2.33 -5.55 -3.19
C MET A 107 2.95 -4.55 -4.17
N GLN A 108 2.31 -3.40 -4.39
CA GLN A 108 2.83 -2.34 -5.24
C GLN A 108 4.10 -1.69 -4.67
N GLU A 109 4.19 -1.54 -3.35
CA GLU A 109 5.30 -0.85 -2.69
C GLU A 109 6.59 -1.70 -2.63
N SER A 110 6.48 -2.99 -2.32
CA SER A 110 7.68 -3.84 -2.19
C SER A 110 7.48 -5.32 -2.59
N GLY A 111 6.30 -5.68 -3.08
CA GLY A 111 5.98 -7.08 -3.34
C GLY A 111 5.79 -7.92 -2.07
N TRP A 112 5.28 -7.31 -0.99
CA TRP A 112 5.22 -7.90 0.36
C TRP A 112 6.59 -8.27 0.94
N GLN A 113 7.61 -7.45 0.66
CA GLN A 113 8.93 -7.62 1.27
C GLN A 113 9.17 -6.52 2.31
N GLN A 114 9.43 -6.94 3.54
CA GLN A 114 9.97 -6.07 4.58
C GLN A 114 11.51 -6.09 4.53
N PHE A 115 12.08 -7.26 4.25
CA PHE A 115 13.51 -7.51 4.30
C PHE A 115 14.00 -8.15 2.99
N CYS A 116 15.20 -7.80 2.54
CA CYS A 116 15.90 -8.58 1.53
C CYS A 116 17.41 -8.31 1.56
N PRO A 117 18.22 -9.18 0.93
CA PRO A 117 19.63 -8.89 0.71
C PRO A 117 19.77 -7.64 -0.17
N PRO A 118 20.46 -6.59 0.29
CA PRO A 118 20.56 -5.35 -0.46
C PRO A 118 21.29 -5.55 -1.79
N ASP A 119 20.74 -4.98 -2.86
CA ASP A 119 21.37 -4.92 -4.19
C ASP A 119 22.01 -3.55 -4.48
N ARG A 120 21.70 -2.55 -3.64
CA ARG A 120 22.20 -1.17 -3.71
C ARG A 120 21.96 -0.45 -2.36
N PRO A 121 22.63 0.69 -2.11
CA PRO A 121 23.78 1.25 -2.83
C PRO A 121 25.05 0.38 -2.70
N MET A 122 26.14 0.77 -3.36
CA MET A 122 27.34 -0.07 -3.53
C MET A 122 28.03 -0.46 -2.22
N ASP A 123 27.96 0.38 -1.20
CA ASP A 123 28.49 0.10 0.16
C ASP A 123 27.63 -0.88 0.96
N GLN A 124 26.39 -1.14 0.51
CA GLN A 124 25.46 -2.07 1.15
C GLN A 124 25.27 -3.35 0.33
N ALA A 125 25.43 -3.29 -0.98
CA ALA A 125 25.16 -4.37 -1.92
C ALA A 125 25.87 -5.68 -1.57
N GLY A 126 25.17 -6.80 -1.68
CA GLY A 126 25.70 -8.14 -1.36
C GLY A 126 25.68 -8.48 0.14
N GLY A 127 25.18 -7.59 0.99
CA GLY A 127 24.97 -7.85 2.40
C GLY A 127 23.89 -8.90 2.71
N SER A 128 23.80 -9.29 3.98
CA SER A 128 22.72 -10.14 4.50
C SER A 128 21.34 -9.46 4.44
N SER A 129 20.28 -10.28 4.39
CA SER A 129 18.88 -9.82 4.44
C SER A 129 18.62 -8.87 5.61
N ARG A 130 18.05 -7.71 5.30
CA ARG A 130 17.74 -6.62 6.23
C ARG A 130 16.64 -5.73 5.68
N THR A 131 16.15 -4.78 6.47
CA THR A 131 15.06 -3.87 6.09
C THR A 131 15.30 -3.23 4.72
N ILE A 132 14.27 -3.25 3.86
CA ILE A 132 14.28 -2.46 2.62
C ILE A 132 14.18 -0.98 3.00
N ILE A 133 15.12 -0.17 2.52
CA ILE A 133 15.13 1.28 2.71
C ILE A 133 15.39 1.89 1.34
N SER A 134 14.37 2.52 0.75
CA SER A 134 14.49 3.22 -0.53
C SER A 134 15.28 4.53 -0.41
N PHE A 135 15.68 5.09 -1.56
CA PHE A 135 16.48 6.31 -1.61
C PHE A 135 15.77 7.53 -1.01
N ASP A 136 14.43 7.53 -0.98
CA ASP A 136 13.61 8.60 -0.40
C ASP A 136 13.25 8.36 1.08
N CYS A 137 13.89 7.36 1.69
CA CYS A 137 13.71 6.89 3.07
C CYS A 137 12.38 6.18 3.30
N GLY A 138 11.90 5.43 2.32
CA GLY A 138 10.76 4.52 2.42
C GLY A 138 11.17 3.19 3.04
N TYR A 139 10.59 2.85 4.19
CA TYR A 139 10.95 1.66 4.96
C TYR A 139 9.95 0.53 4.78
N GLY A 140 10.46 -0.67 4.49
CA GLY A 140 9.74 -1.92 4.62
C GLY A 140 8.60 -2.14 3.64
N ALA A 141 7.65 -3.00 4.02
CA ALA A 141 6.61 -3.50 3.13
C ALA A 141 5.62 -2.43 2.64
N SER A 142 5.36 -1.42 3.46
CA SER A 142 4.45 -0.31 3.15
C SER A 142 5.20 0.97 2.71
N GLN A 143 6.53 0.91 2.55
CA GLN A 143 7.40 2.02 2.14
C GLN A 143 7.12 3.33 2.90
N ILE A 144 7.15 3.24 4.24
CA ILE A 144 6.89 4.39 5.13
C ILE A 144 8.00 5.42 5.00
N THR A 145 7.70 6.61 4.49
CA THR A 145 8.67 7.71 4.29
C THR A 145 8.53 8.84 5.30
N SER A 146 7.29 9.24 5.60
CA SER A 146 6.99 10.33 6.54
C SER A 146 7.35 9.89 7.96
N GLY A 147 8.15 10.67 8.69
CA GLY A 147 8.60 10.31 10.04
C GLY A 147 9.90 9.52 10.08
N MET A 148 10.49 9.20 8.92
CA MET A 148 11.64 8.30 8.81
C MET A 148 12.95 9.01 8.47
N ARG A 149 12.97 10.35 8.40
CA ARG A 149 14.17 11.17 8.16
C ARG A 149 14.73 11.78 9.43
N ARG A 150 16.02 12.11 9.41
CA ARG A 150 16.69 12.77 10.54
C ARG A 150 16.03 14.11 10.82
N GLY A 151 15.65 14.32 12.07
CA GLY A 151 14.95 15.53 12.51
C GLY A 151 13.42 15.42 12.44
N ASP A 152 12.88 14.35 11.85
CA ASP A 152 11.45 14.08 11.96
C ASP A 152 11.07 13.71 13.40
N SER A 153 9.83 14.04 13.78
CA SER A 153 9.25 13.72 15.09
C SER A 153 7.90 13.02 14.90
N PRO A 154 7.89 11.75 14.44
CA PRO A 154 6.66 10.98 14.28
C PRO A 154 5.97 10.69 15.61
N ASP A 155 4.68 10.41 15.56
CA ASP A 155 3.85 9.91 16.67
C ASP A 155 3.84 8.38 16.79
N PHE A 156 4.73 7.71 16.05
CA PHE A 156 4.97 6.27 16.07
C PHE A 156 6.48 5.99 16.29
N ASP A 157 6.83 4.74 16.59
CA ASP A 157 8.24 4.33 16.76
C ASP A 157 8.87 3.96 15.41
N PRO A 158 9.78 4.80 14.86
CA PRO A 158 10.39 4.55 13.56
C PRO A 158 11.32 3.32 13.56
N ARG A 159 11.84 2.88 14.72
CA ARG A 159 12.64 1.65 14.79
C ARG A 159 11.77 0.42 14.60
N ARG A 160 10.56 0.43 15.14
CA ARG A 160 9.59 -0.66 14.95
C ARG A 160 9.09 -0.72 13.52
N VAL A 161 8.92 0.43 12.84
CA VAL A 161 8.62 0.47 11.39
C VAL A 161 9.70 -0.28 10.57
N ALA A 162 10.97 -0.16 10.95
CA ALA A 162 12.05 -0.86 10.26
C ALA A 162 12.10 -2.37 10.58
N ALA A 163 11.79 -2.75 11.82
CA ALA A 163 12.02 -4.08 12.37
C ALA A 163 10.80 -5.02 12.32
N GLU A 164 9.58 -4.51 12.38
CA GLU A 164 8.38 -5.29 12.64
C GLU A 164 7.39 -5.21 11.46
N PRO A 165 7.17 -6.31 10.72
CA PRO A 165 6.23 -6.34 9.59
C PRO A 165 4.81 -5.85 9.93
N THR A 166 4.26 -6.24 11.08
CA THR A 166 2.93 -5.81 11.54
C THR A 166 2.90 -4.32 11.86
N TYR A 167 3.92 -3.81 12.56
CA TYR A 167 4.01 -2.39 12.90
C TYR A 167 4.17 -1.55 11.63
N ASN A 168 5.02 -1.97 10.68
CA ASN A 168 5.19 -1.32 9.39
C ASN A 168 3.87 -1.20 8.62
N ALA A 169 3.13 -2.31 8.49
CA ALA A 169 1.84 -2.32 7.82
C ALA A 169 0.81 -1.42 8.54
N ALA A 170 0.76 -1.48 9.87
CA ALA A 170 -0.15 -0.65 10.67
C ALA A 170 0.17 0.85 10.56
N THR A 171 1.45 1.24 10.59
CA THR A 171 1.88 2.63 10.31
C THR A 171 1.51 3.07 8.89
N GLY A 172 1.58 2.17 7.90
CA GLY A 172 1.07 2.44 6.55
C GLY A 172 -0.41 2.85 6.55
N THR A 173 -1.23 2.19 7.37
CA THR A 173 -2.66 2.55 7.48
C THR A 173 -2.89 3.89 8.16
N GLN A 174 -2.05 4.30 9.11
CA GLN A 174 -2.11 5.63 9.72
C GLN A 174 -1.85 6.72 8.69
N ILE A 175 -0.87 6.52 7.80
CA ILE A 175 -0.60 7.44 6.68
C ILE A 175 -1.78 7.43 5.70
N LEU A 176 -2.29 6.26 5.32
CA LEU A 176 -3.44 6.14 4.42
C LEU A 176 -4.68 6.84 5.00
N ALA A 177 -4.93 6.74 6.29
CA ALA A 177 -5.99 7.44 7.00
C ALA A 177 -5.84 8.97 6.94
N ALA A 178 -4.61 9.48 7.07
CA ALA A 178 -4.33 10.90 6.88
C ALA A 178 -4.64 11.34 5.44
N LYS A 179 -4.28 10.52 4.43
CA LYS A 179 -4.59 10.80 3.02
C LYS A 179 -6.10 10.78 2.76
N TRP A 180 -6.81 9.80 3.28
CA TRP A 180 -8.27 9.69 3.20
C TRP A 180 -8.97 10.95 3.70
N ARG A 181 -8.55 11.49 4.84
CA ARG A 181 -9.06 12.76 5.37
C ARG A 181 -8.73 13.97 4.48
N ALA A 182 -7.52 14.01 3.95
CA ALA A 182 -7.02 15.14 3.16
C ALA A 182 -7.61 15.20 1.73
N THR A 183 -8.07 14.07 1.19
CA THR A 183 -8.60 13.99 -0.17
C THR A 183 -10.08 14.33 -0.27
N ARG A 184 -10.53 14.71 -1.48
CA ARG A 184 -11.97 14.85 -1.78
C ARG A 184 -12.66 13.47 -1.75
N CYS A 185 -13.96 13.49 -1.51
CA CYS A 185 -14.78 12.28 -1.44
C CYS A 185 -14.78 11.50 -2.75
N VAL A 186 -14.87 10.18 -2.62
CA VAL A 186 -15.30 9.28 -3.68
C VAL A 186 -16.55 8.59 -3.15
N GLY A 187 -17.62 8.65 -3.92
CA GLY A 187 -18.94 8.28 -3.41
C GLY A 187 -19.32 9.09 -2.18
N ASP A 188 -19.84 8.41 -1.17
CA ASP A 188 -20.19 8.94 0.14
C ASP A 188 -19.15 8.65 1.23
N ARG A 189 -17.92 8.24 0.85
CA ARG A 189 -16.78 8.03 1.78
C ARG A 189 -17.08 7.01 2.88
N GLN A 190 -17.55 5.82 2.49
CA GLN A 190 -17.59 4.67 3.41
C GLN A 190 -16.24 3.95 3.45
N PRO A 191 -15.62 3.77 4.64
CA PRO A 191 -14.36 3.02 4.78
C PRO A 191 -14.44 1.56 4.33
N ALA A 192 -15.62 0.94 4.38
CA ALA A 192 -15.83 -0.46 4.06
C ALA A 192 -15.83 -0.77 2.55
N PHE A 193 -16.08 0.23 1.69
CA PHE A 193 -16.05 0.06 0.24
C PHE A 193 -14.63 0.31 -0.29
N ILE A 194 -14.08 -0.66 -1.03
CA ILE A 194 -12.71 -0.59 -1.57
C ILE A 194 -12.53 0.65 -2.46
N GLU A 195 -13.48 0.88 -3.37
CA GLU A 195 -13.37 1.91 -4.39
C GLU A 195 -13.41 3.33 -3.84
N HIS A 196 -14.02 3.55 -2.68
CA HIS A 196 -14.05 4.87 -2.04
C HIS A 196 -12.65 5.37 -1.66
N TRP A 197 -11.67 4.48 -1.56
CA TRP A 197 -10.29 4.84 -1.24
C TRP A 197 -9.50 5.36 -2.44
N TYR A 198 -10.04 5.36 -3.66
CA TYR A 198 -9.30 5.69 -4.89
C TYR A 198 -8.47 6.98 -4.79
N SER A 199 -9.07 8.08 -4.33
CA SER A 199 -8.36 9.36 -4.15
C SER A 199 -7.28 9.30 -3.07
N ALA A 200 -7.54 8.57 -1.97
CA ALA A 200 -6.59 8.37 -0.89
C ALA A 200 -5.37 7.55 -1.34
N VAL A 201 -5.58 6.53 -2.19
CA VAL A 201 -4.53 5.72 -2.80
C VAL A 201 -3.66 6.56 -3.72
N TRP A 202 -4.27 7.41 -4.55
CA TRP A 202 -3.51 8.38 -5.35
C TRP A 202 -2.66 9.28 -4.43
N ALA A 203 -3.25 9.82 -3.37
CA ALA A 203 -2.54 10.66 -2.41
C ALA A 203 -1.48 9.93 -1.56
N TYR A 204 -1.55 8.59 -1.45
CA TYR A 204 -0.55 7.77 -0.76
C TYR A 204 0.80 7.86 -1.48
N ASN A 205 0.79 7.73 -2.80
CA ASN A 205 1.98 7.97 -3.63
C ASN A 205 2.32 9.45 -3.78
N GLY A 206 1.29 10.29 -3.91
CA GLY A 206 1.43 11.73 -4.09
C GLY A 206 0.45 12.27 -5.12
N LEU A 207 -0.26 13.33 -4.73
CA LEU A 207 -1.13 14.11 -5.61
C LEU A 207 -0.28 14.92 -6.59
N ALA A 208 -0.12 14.39 -7.80
CA ALA A 208 0.65 15.00 -8.87
C ALA A 208 0.00 14.70 -10.23
N TYR A 209 0.13 15.66 -11.16
CA TYR A 209 -0.36 15.49 -12.54
C TYR A 209 0.24 14.27 -13.25
N VAL A 210 1.46 13.87 -12.87
CA VAL A 210 2.09 12.68 -13.46
C VAL A 210 1.29 11.42 -13.18
N ASN A 211 0.58 11.35 -12.06
CA ASN A 211 -0.27 10.25 -11.64
C ASN A 211 -1.74 10.45 -12.02
N ASN A 212 -2.07 11.51 -12.78
CA ASN A 212 -3.44 11.72 -13.24
C ASN A 212 -3.78 10.69 -14.34
N PRO A 213 -4.88 9.91 -14.21
CA PRO A 213 -5.39 9.01 -15.24
C PRO A 213 -5.60 9.60 -16.64
N ASN A 214 -5.85 10.91 -16.74
CA ASN A 214 -6.00 11.68 -17.97
C ASN A 214 -4.67 12.25 -18.49
N ASN A 215 -3.53 11.90 -17.88
CA ASN A 215 -2.22 12.29 -18.39
C ASN A 215 -1.98 11.61 -19.76
N PRO A 216 -1.65 12.36 -20.83
CA PRO A 216 -1.49 11.82 -22.18
C PRO A 216 -0.30 10.88 -22.35
N ASN A 217 0.56 10.74 -21.33
CA ASN A 217 1.62 9.72 -21.32
C ASN A 217 1.09 8.30 -21.06
N TYR A 218 -0.16 8.17 -20.62
CA TYR A 218 -0.82 6.88 -20.44
C TYR A 218 -1.64 6.52 -21.67
N ASP A 219 -1.68 5.23 -22.01
CA ASP A 219 -2.49 4.73 -23.11
C ASP A 219 -3.99 5.01 -22.84
N ALA A 220 -4.66 5.66 -23.78
CA ALA A 220 -6.08 5.99 -23.73
C ALA A 220 -6.98 4.74 -23.87
N GLY A 221 -6.44 3.63 -24.37
CA GLY A 221 -7.10 2.33 -24.47
C GLY A 221 -6.68 1.32 -23.40
N ARG A 222 -5.96 1.75 -22.34
CA ARG A 222 -5.42 0.83 -21.34
C ARG A 222 -6.53 0.07 -20.59
N GLY A 223 -6.31 -1.22 -20.42
CA GLY A 223 -7.13 -2.07 -19.54
C GLY A 223 -6.72 -1.94 -18.08
N VAL A 224 -7.25 -2.87 -17.28
CA VAL A 224 -6.76 -3.14 -15.92
C VAL A 224 -5.27 -3.44 -15.98
N TYR A 225 -4.50 -2.91 -15.02
CA TYR A 225 -3.07 -3.14 -14.95
C TYR A 225 -2.76 -4.60 -14.61
N ASP A 226 -2.02 -5.27 -15.50
CA ASP A 226 -1.49 -6.61 -15.28
C ASP A 226 0.03 -6.52 -14.98
N PRO A 227 0.48 -6.83 -13.75
CA PRO A 227 1.89 -6.77 -13.38
C PRO A 227 2.77 -7.77 -14.15
N ALA A 228 2.20 -8.85 -14.72
CA ALA A 228 2.94 -9.79 -15.55
C ALA A 228 3.27 -9.20 -16.94
N ILE A 229 2.48 -8.23 -17.40
CA ILE A 229 2.68 -7.51 -18.67
C ILE A 229 3.43 -6.20 -18.43
N GLY A 230 3.13 -5.51 -17.32
CA GLY A 230 3.61 -4.18 -17.03
C GLY A 230 2.89 -3.10 -17.85
N GLY A 231 3.53 -1.95 -18.00
CA GLY A 231 2.99 -0.81 -18.75
C GLY A 231 2.94 0.49 -17.95
N ALA A 232 2.87 1.60 -18.67
CA ALA A 232 2.72 2.91 -18.06
C ALA A 232 1.25 3.13 -17.67
N VAL A 233 0.98 3.11 -16.37
CA VAL A 233 -0.33 3.44 -15.77
C VAL A 233 -0.09 4.24 -14.48
N PRO A 234 -1.04 5.08 -14.04
CA PRO A 234 -0.93 5.82 -12.80
C PRO A 234 -0.98 4.91 -11.57
N TYR A 235 -0.38 5.37 -10.47
CA TYR A 235 -0.15 4.58 -9.26
C TYR A 235 -1.40 3.86 -8.73
N GLN A 236 -2.50 4.59 -8.56
CA GLN A 236 -3.74 4.06 -8.01
C GLN A 236 -4.36 2.97 -8.91
N GLU A 237 -4.15 3.04 -10.22
CA GLU A 237 -4.57 1.98 -11.14
C GLU A 237 -3.67 0.74 -11.07
N ARG A 238 -2.38 0.90 -10.73
CA ARG A 238 -1.50 -0.25 -10.42
C ARG A 238 -1.97 -0.98 -9.18
N VAL A 239 -2.23 -0.23 -8.10
CA VAL A 239 -2.75 -0.79 -6.84
C VAL A 239 -4.07 -1.53 -7.12
N PHE A 240 -5.01 -0.93 -7.86
CA PHE A 240 -6.27 -1.60 -8.18
C PHE A 240 -6.06 -2.83 -9.08
N GLY A 241 -5.12 -2.77 -10.04
CA GLY A 241 -4.74 -3.92 -10.86
C GLY A 241 -4.21 -5.10 -10.05
N TRP A 242 -3.45 -4.85 -8.96
CA TRP A 242 -3.00 -5.93 -8.07
C TRP A 242 -4.16 -6.70 -7.42
N MET A 243 -5.32 -6.08 -7.19
CA MET A 243 -6.50 -6.78 -6.66
C MET A 243 -7.13 -7.73 -7.69
N GLU A 244 -6.95 -7.48 -8.98
CA GLU A 244 -7.40 -8.35 -10.07
C GLU A 244 -6.34 -9.42 -10.46
N HIS A 245 -5.06 -9.11 -10.23
CA HIS A 245 -3.91 -9.92 -10.60
C HIS A 245 -3.08 -10.31 -9.36
N THR A 246 -3.71 -10.98 -8.39
CA THR A 246 -3.13 -11.28 -7.08
C THR A 246 -1.97 -12.29 -7.09
N GLY A 247 -1.73 -12.95 -8.22
CA GLY A 247 -0.79 -14.06 -8.33
C GLY A 247 -1.14 -15.25 -7.43
N GLY A 248 -2.41 -15.38 -7.02
CA GLY A 248 -2.89 -16.43 -6.12
C GLY A 248 -2.56 -16.20 -4.64
N ARG A 249 -2.07 -15.02 -4.26
CA ARG A 249 -1.70 -14.70 -2.86
C ARG A 249 -2.89 -14.36 -1.97
N TRP A 250 -4.00 -13.89 -2.55
CA TRP A 250 -5.29 -13.67 -1.90
C TRP A 250 -6.41 -13.77 -2.94
N GLU A 251 -7.67 -13.76 -2.49
CA GLU A 251 -8.85 -13.81 -3.36
C GLU A 251 -8.87 -12.59 -4.29
N ARG A 252 -9.17 -12.83 -5.56
CA ARG A 252 -9.27 -11.79 -6.58
C ARG A 252 -10.52 -10.93 -6.36
N THR A 253 -10.37 -9.62 -6.47
CA THR A 253 -11.49 -8.66 -6.46
C THR A 253 -11.48 -7.83 -7.73
N GLU A 254 -12.57 -7.90 -8.49
CA GLU A 254 -12.77 -7.10 -9.70
C GLU A 254 -13.31 -5.71 -9.37
N VAL A 255 -12.44 -4.83 -8.90
CA VAL A 255 -12.83 -3.47 -8.46
C VAL A 255 -13.41 -2.63 -9.59
N ALA A 256 -14.25 -1.66 -9.23
CA ALA A 256 -14.74 -0.64 -10.15
C ALA A 256 -13.80 0.58 -10.19
N TYR A 257 -13.73 1.24 -11.36
CA TYR A 257 -12.92 2.43 -11.59
C TYR A 257 -13.79 3.69 -11.71
N PRO A 258 -13.29 4.87 -11.30
CA PRO A 258 -13.96 6.14 -11.57
C PRO A 258 -14.09 6.39 -13.07
N ASP A 259 -15.10 7.16 -13.47
CA ASP A 259 -15.22 7.63 -14.84
C ASP A 259 -14.10 8.64 -15.13
N LEU A 260 -13.32 8.42 -16.20
CA LEU A 260 -12.24 9.34 -16.60
C LEU A 260 -12.74 10.77 -16.83
N GLY A 261 -13.99 10.92 -17.29
CA GLY A 261 -14.63 12.22 -17.46
C GLY A 261 -14.82 12.99 -16.15
N GLU A 262 -14.91 12.30 -15.01
CA GLU A 262 -15.10 12.90 -13.68
C GLU A 262 -13.77 13.30 -13.01
N ILE A 263 -12.64 12.67 -13.40
CA ILE A 263 -11.33 12.87 -12.75
C ILE A 263 -10.73 14.26 -13.01
N GLY A 264 -11.04 14.86 -14.17
CA GLY A 264 -10.47 16.15 -14.57
C GLY A 264 -8.98 16.10 -14.93
N GLY A 265 -8.38 17.29 -15.15
CA GLY A 265 -7.01 17.43 -15.67
C GLY A 265 -5.95 17.86 -14.64
N THR A 266 -6.28 17.94 -13.35
CA THR A 266 -5.41 18.49 -12.29
C THR A 266 -4.58 17.43 -11.59
N GLY A 267 -3.61 17.85 -10.74
CA GLY A 267 -2.81 16.91 -9.93
C GLY A 267 -3.55 16.24 -8.76
N ALA A 268 -4.80 16.62 -8.53
CA ALA A 268 -5.69 16.03 -7.54
C ALA A 268 -7.10 15.95 -8.13
N PRO A 269 -7.86 14.88 -7.87
CA PRO A 269 -9.22 14.73 -8.38
C PRO A 269 -10.20 15.62 -7.60
N PRO A 270 -11.33 16.03 -8.23
CA PRO A 270 -12.46 16.60 -7.52
C PRO A 270 -13.15 15.54 -6.65
N ALA A 271 -14.33 15.87 -6.09
CA ALA A 271 -15.20 14.83 -5.56
C ALA A 271 -15.68 13.94 -6.71
N LEU A 272 -15.60 12.62 -6.54
CA LEU A 272 -15.98 11.63 -7.55
C LEU A 272 -17.27 10.93 -7.14
N SER A 273 -18.08 10.53 -8.12
CA SER A 273 -19.22 9.64 -7.86
C SER A 273 -18.76 8.23 -7.49
N ASP A 274 -19.71 7.35 -7.14
CA ASP A 274 -19.42 5.93 -6.94
C ASP A 274 -18.75 5.35 -8.19
N PRO A 275 -17.52 4.82 -8.06
CA PRO A 275 -16.83 4.15 -9.14
C PRO A 275 -17.66 3.01 -9.69
N ARG A 276 -17.77 2.95 -11.02
CA ARG A 276 -18.66 1.99 -11.70
C ARG A 276 -18.05 1.42 -12.96
N CYS A 277 -16.95 1.94 -13.48
CA CYS A 277 -16.39 1.50 -14.75
C CYS A 277 -15.68 0.15 -14.60
N ALA A 278 -15.81 -0.73 -15.59
CA ALA A 278 -15.24 -2.08 -15.54
C ALA A 278 -13.72 -2.12 -15.77
N SER A 279 -13.13 -1.03 -16.26
CA SER A 279 -11.69 -0.84 -16.35
C SER A 279 -11.37 0.65 -16.30
N PRO A 280 -10.08 1.05 -16.24
CA PRO A 280 -9.68 2.46 -16.27
C PRO A 280 -10.24 3.27 -17.44
N THR A 281 -10.51 2.66 -18.59
CA THR A 281 -10.98 3.37 -19.80
C THR A 281 -12.32 2.84 -20.35
N ASP A 282 -12.88 1.77 -19.78
CA ASP A 282 -14.16 1.19 -20.20
C ASP A 282 -15.26 1.45 -19.17
N CYS A 283 -15.99 2.54 -19.40
CA CYS A 283 -17.19 2.88 -18.66
C CYS A 283 -18.47 2.41 -19.33
N THR A 284 -18.41 1.69 -20.47
CA THR A 284 -19.60 1.12 -21.11
C THR A 284 -20.06 -0.13 -20.38
N ARG A 285 -19.11 -0.95 -19.92
CA ARG A 285 -19.34 -2.01 -18.95
C ARG A 285 -19.22 -1.47 -17.54
N LYS A 286 -20.11 -1.93 -16.66
CA LYS A 286 -20.17 -1.48 -15.27
C LYS A 286 -19.88 -2.62 -14.29
N ARG A 287 -19.30 -2.28 -13.15
CA ARG A 287 -19.05 -3.16 -11.99
C ARG A 287 -19.70 -2.56 -10.74
N PRO A 288 -20.18 -3.39 -9.79
CA PRO A 288 -20.66 -2.90 -8.50
C PRO A 288 -19.48 -2.45 -7.62
N LEU A 289 -19.79 -1.73 -6.54
CA LEU A 289 -18.84 -1.48 -5.44
C LEU A 289 -18.59 -2.77 -4.65
N HIS A 290 -17.43 -2.86 -4.00
CA HIS A 290 -17.03 -4.03 -3.23
C HIS A 290 -16.87 -3.67 -1.75
N LEU A 291 -17.68 -4.31 -0.91
CA LEU A 291 -17.42 -4.38 0.52
C LEU A 291 -16.23 -5.30 0.76
N THR A 292 -15.31 -4.88 1.63
CA THR A 292 -14.19 -5.72 2.06
C THR A 292 -14.68 -7.01 2.72
N ARG A 293 -14.01 -8.13 2.45
CA ARG A 293 -14.43 -9.46 2.96
C ARG A 293 -13.60 -9.98 4.13
N CYS A 294 -12.45 -9.39 4.44
CA CYS A 294 -11.56 -9.96 5.47
C CYS A 294 -11.99 -9.70 6.93
N ALA A 295 -13.16 -9.11 7.17
CA ALA A 295 -13.70 -8.94 8.52
C ALA A 295 -14.46 -10.19 9.00
N ASP A 296 -14.88 -11.08 8.11
CA ASP A 296 -15.83 -12.15 8.44
C ASP A 296 -15.16 -13.51 8.74
N ASP A 297 -13.86 -13.67 8.48
CA ASP A 297 -13.16 -14.96 8.65
C ASP A 297 -12.68 -15.23 10.08
N GLY A 298 -13.44 -14.80 11.09
CA GLY A 298 -13.26 -15.22 12.48
C GLY A 298 -13.51 -16.72 12.73
N GLY A 299 -13.54 -17.56 11.69
CA GLY A 299 -13.71 -18.99 11.77
C GLY A 299 -12.46 -19.71 11.27
N GLU A 300 -11.93 -20.59 12.12
CA GLU A 300 -11.02 -21.67 11.73
C GLU A 300 -11.40 -22.20 10.34
N THR A 301 -10.42 -22.31 9.44
CA THR A 301 -10.55 -22.98 8.16
C THR A 301 -10.73 -24.49 8.38
N GLY A 302 -11.93 -24.88 8.81
CA GLY A 302 -12.43 -26.24 8.86
C GLY A 302 -13.33 -26.50 7.65
N GLY A 303 -12.72 -26.98 6.56
CA GLY A 303 -13.30 -27.84 5.53
C GLY A 303 -14.75 -27.65 5.05
N GLY A 304 -14.89 -27.19 3.80
CA GLY A 304 -15.79 -27.82 2.82
C GLY A 304 -17.29 -27.50 2.92
N GLY A 305 -17.80 -26.75 1.94
CA GLY A 305 -19.24 -26.62 1.75
C GLY A 305 -19.58 -25.90 0.46
N ALA A 306 -19.74 -26.67 -0.62
CA ALA A 306 -20.29 -26.18 -1.87
C ALA A 306 -21.80 -25.92 -1.76
N GLY A 307 -22.26 -24.88 -2.45
CA GLY A 307 -23.57 -24.87 -3.11
C GLY A 307 -24.61 -23.91 -2.55
N GLY A 308 -25.29 -23.19 -3.46
CA GLY A 308 -26.67 -22.78 -3.24
C GLY A 308 -27.06 -21.42 -3.81
N ASP A 309 -27.27 -21.35 -5.13
CA ASP A 309 -28.11 -20.33 -5.75
C ASP A 309 -29.56 -20.38 -5.21
N GLY A 310 -30.16 -19.19 -5.09
CA GLY A 310 -31.56 -18.96 -5.47
C GLY A 310 -32.59 -18.85 -4.34
N GLY A 311 -33.45 -17.83 -4.48
CA GLY A 311 -34.84 -17.94 -4.04
C GLY A 311 -35.42 -16.75 -3.29
N ALA A 312 -35.88 -15.74 -4.04
CA ALA A 312 -36.93 -14.84 -3.57
C ALA A 312 -38.22 -15.63 -3.29
N GLY A 313 -38.90 -15.34 -2.18
CA GLY A 313 -40.17 -15.95 -1.83
C GLY A 313 -40.93 -15.10 -0.80
N SER A 314 -41.87 -14.30 -1.30
CA SER A 314 -42.87 -13.56 -0.54
C SER A 314 -44.09 -14.45 -0.24
N GLY A 315 -44.78 -14.18 0.87
CA GLY A 315 -46.04 -14.81 1.30
C GLY A 315 -45.94 -15.32 2.74
N GLY A 316 -46.65 -14.79 3.75
CA GLY A 316 -48.03 -14.32 3.76
C GLY A 316 -48.94 -15.48 4.14
N GLY A 317 -49.29 -15.61 5.42
CA GLY A 317 -50.20 -16.67 5.89
C GLY A 317 -50.37 -16.68 7.41
N GLU A 318 -51.41 -16.00 7.88
CA GLU A 318 -51.97 -16.11 9.23
C GLU A 318 -52.58 -17.50 9.48
N GLY A 319 -52.63 -17.91 10.75
CA GLY A 319 -53.65 -18.84 11.22
C GLY A 319 -53.20 -19.77 12.35
N GLY A 320 -53.91 -19.73 13.47
CA GLY A 320 -54.13 -20.94 14.28
C GLY A 320 -53.80 -20.85 15.77
N SER A 321 -54.76 -20.33 16.53
CA SER A 321 -54.91 -20.43 17.99
C SER A 321 -55.10 -21.86 18.53
N GLY A 322 -54.66 -22.08 19.78
CA GLY A 322 -55.13 -23.15 20.69
C GLY A 322 -54.05 -23.52 21.71
N GLY A 323 -54.08 -23.05 22.96
CA GLY A 323 -54.84 -23.64 24.07
C GLY A 323 -53.88 -24.46 24.96
N ALA A 324 -53.39 -23.92 26.08
CA ALA A 324 -53.93 -24.01 27.45
C ALA A 324 -53.42 -25.21 28.28
N GLY A 325 -52.97 -24.92 29.51
CA GLY A 325 -52.82 -25.87 30.64
C GLY A 325 -51.36 -26.09 31.07
N SER A 326 -50.85 -25.47 32.15
CA SER A 326 -51.07 -25.73 33.60
C SER A 326 -49.98 -26.61 34.24
N GLY A 327 -49.57 -26.22 35.45
CA GLY A 327 -48.65 -26.93 36.36
C GLY A 327 -47.41 -26.07 36.66
N GLY A 328 -47.37 -25.28 37.72
CA GLY A 328 -47.19 -25.73 39.11
C GLY A 328 -45.68 -25.95 39.34
N GLY A 329 -44.93 -25.22 40.15
CA GLY A 329 -45.21 -24.69 41.48
C GLY A 329 -44.10 -25.22 42.40
N GLU A 330 -43.62 -24.35 43.32
CA GLU A 330 -42.73 -24.68 44.46
C GLU A 330 -41.23 -24.89 44.11
N GLY A 331 -40.26 -24.34 44.85
CA GLY A 331 -40.29 -23.56 46.08
C GLY A 331 -38.87 -23.38 46.65
N GLY A 332 -38.71 -22.39 47.53
CA GLY A 332 -37.65 -22.28 48.54
C GLY A 332 -36.24 -21.92 48.03
N GLY A 333 -35.46 -21.07 48.69
CA GLY A 333 -35.60 -20.40 49.96
C GLY A 333 -34.26 -19.77 50.35
N THR A 334 -34.33 -18.54 50.87
CA THR A 334 -33.58 -18.00 52.02
C THR A 334 -32.04 -18.07 52.07
N GLY A 335 -31.44 -16.88 52.17
CA GLY A 335 -30.78 -16.47 53.42
C GLY A 335 -29.24 -16.37 53.39
N GLY A 336 -28.72 -15.18 53.73
CA GLY A 336 -27.30 -15.00 54.07
C GLY A 336 -26.90 -13.53 54.21
N ARG A 337 -27.06 -12.98 55.42
CA ARG A 337 -26.53 -11.67 55.86
C ARG A 337 -25.08 -11.79 56.35
N GLY A 338 -24.34 -10.70 56.24
CA GLY A 338 -23.13 -10.35 57.02
C GLY A 338 -22.20 -9.48 56.16
N GLY A 339 -21.80 -8.26 56.49
CA GLY A 339 -21.83 -7.49 57.73
C GLY A 339 -20.41 -7.02 58.06
N THR A 340 -20.20 -5.69 58.08
CA THR A 340 -19.13 -4.93 58.80
C THR A 340 -17.68 -5.14 58.33
N SER A 341 -16.71 -4.22 58.40
CA SER A 341 -16.53 -2.83 58.87
C SER A 341 -15.06 -2.48 58.58
N GLY A 342 -14.70 -1.20 58.36
CA GLY A 342 -13.29 -0.81 58.30
C GLY A 342 -13.03 0.62 57.86
N SER A 343 -13.29 1.56 58.75
CA SER A 343 -13.02 3.00 58.67
C SER A 343 -11.59 3.39 59.07
N GLY A 344 -11.11 4.54 58.57
CA GLY A 344 -10.06 5.38 59.20
C GLY A 344 -8.76 5.46 58.39
N GLY A 345 -8.11 6.59 58.21
CA GLY A 345 -8.32 7.92 58.78
C GLY A 345 -7.40 8.96 58.12
N ALA A 346 -7.78 10.22 58.31
CA ALA A 346 -7.09 11.42 57.88
C ALA A 346 -6.03 11.88 58.91
N GLY A 347 -5.14 12.77 58.46
CA GLY A 347 -4.26 13.61 59.28
C GLY A 347 -2.78 13.41 58.90
N GLY A 348 -1.94 14.41 58.65
CA GLY A 348 -2.07 15.84 58.84
C GLY A 348 -0.76 16.39 59.44
N ARG A 349 -0.20 17.42 58.78
CA ARG A 349 0.60 18.54 59.31
C ARG A 349 2.07 18.36 59.78
N GLY A 350 2.83 19.41 59.47
CA GLY A 350 4.08 19.89 60.11
C GLY A 350 5.27 19.71 59.18
N GLY A 351 5.81 20.73 58.51
CA GLY A 351 6.51 21.92 59.06
C GLY A 351 7.98 21.52 59.30
N ASP A 352 9.04 22.27 58.99
CA ASP A 352 9.26 23.66 58.59
C ASP A 352 10.76 23.79 58.22
N ALA A 353 11.11 24.88 57.52
CA ALA A 353 12.44 25.54 57.41
C ALA A 353 13.60 24.77 56.73
N GLY A 354 14.45 25.36 55.88
CA GLY A 354 14.68 26.74 55.41
C GLY A 354 15.63 26.66 54.18
N ASP A 355 15.49 27.55 53.19
CA ASP A 355 16.34 28.74 52.98
C ASP A 355 17.74 28.36 52.44
N THR A 356 18.29 28.82 51.30
CA THR A 356 18.33 30.16 50.66
C THR A 356 18.81 30.06 49.19
N GLY A 357 18.38 31.01 48.34
CA GLY A 357 19.14 31.56 47.17
C GLY A 357 18.72 31.03 45.79
N ASP A 358 17.83 31.66 45.00
CA ASP A 358 17.95 32.96 44.28
C ASP A 358 19.06 32.89 43.18
N ALA A 359 18.87 33.19 41.88
CA ALA A 359 18.01 34.20 41.27
C ALA A 359 17.74 33.96 39.76
N GLY A 360 16.65 34.58 39.27
CA GLY A 360 16.39 35.01 37.88
C GLY A 360 15.39 34.12 37.10
N GLY A 361 14.09 34.43 36.93
CA GLY A 361 13.42 35.73 36.69
C GLY A 361 13.21 35.94 35.18
N ALA A 362 12.24 35.26 34.54
CA ALA A 362 10.86 35.73 34.19
C ALA A 362 10.79 36.58 32.88
N PRO A 363 9.62 36.72 32.18
CA PRO A 363 8.31 36.14 32.44
C PRO A 363 7.60 35.48 31.23
N ILE A 364 6.61 34.66 31.57
CA ILE A 364 5.49 34.22 30.73
C ILE A 364 4.40 35.30 30.77
N ALA A 365 3.77 35.61 29.63
CA ALA A 365 2.55 36.42 29.57
C ALA A 365 1.41 35.65 28.89
N THR A 366 0.25 35.77 29.51
CA THR A 366 -1.04 35.11 29.29
C THR A 366 -1.91 35.74 28.18
N ALA A 367 -2.88 34.94 27.75
CA ALA A 367 -4.00 35.14 26.84
C ALA A 367 -4.72 36.51 26.81
N GLY A 368 -5.28 36.83 25.63
CA GLY A 368 -6.37 37.81 25.43
C GLY A 368 -7.25 37.43 24.23
N HIS A 369 -8.57 37.37 24.46
CA HIS A 369 -9.63 37.19 23.46
C HIS A 369 -10.16 38.53 22.94
N GLY A 370 -10.60 38.58 21.68
CA GLY A 370 -11.79 39.36 21.26
C GLY A 370 -11.66 40.24 20.01
N GLY A 371 -12.64 40.10 19.09
CA GLY A 371 -13.20 41.24 18.34
C GLY A 371 -13.00 41.27 16.81
N ALA A 372 -14.10 41.30 16.07
CA ALA A 372 -14.24 41.22 14.61
C ALA A 372 -14.08 42.57 13.85
N GLY A 373 -13.79 42.50 12.54
CA GLY A 373 -14.02 43.58 11.57
C GLY A 373 -13.08 43.57 10.34
N ALA A 374 -13.61 43.21 9.16
CA ALA A 374 -12.98 43.31 7.82
C ALA A 374 -12.76 44.79 7.37
N PRO A 375 -12.17 45.14 6.19
CA PRO A 375 -11.75 44.32 5.04
C PRO A 375 -10.41 44.68 4.32
N LEU A 376 -9.99 43.77 3.43
CA LEU A 376 -9.13 43.92 2.23
C LEU A 376 -7.75 44.60 2.32
N GLY A 377 -6.72 43.80 2.10
CA GLY A 377 -5.39 44.23 1.64
C GLY A 377 -4.60 43.03 1.14
N ASN A 378 -4.20 43.06 -0.14
CA ASN A 378 -3.16 42.19 -0.67
C ASN A 378 -1.85 42.51 0.06
N ASP A 379 -1.11 41.48 0.46
CA ASP A 379 0.29 41.24 0.09
C ASP A 379 0.85 40.11 0.96
N ASP A 380 1.82 39.44 0.36
CA ASP A 380 2.76 38.44 0.88
C ASP A 380 2.90 38.36 2.41
N ASP A 381 2.72 37.17 2.99
CA ASP A 381 3.80 36.47 3.69
C ASP A 381 3.38 35.08 4.21
N HIS A 382 4.42 34.29 4.44
CA HIS A 382 4.46 33.04 5.19
C HIS A 382 3.50 32.97 6.39
N ASP A 383 2.84 31.80 6.57
CA ASP A 383 2.74 31.15 7.89
C ASP A 383 2.16 29.71 7.82
N GLY A 384 2.91 28.77 8.42
CA GLY A 384 2.41 28.07 9.60
C GLY A 384 1.25 27.08 9.47
N ALA A 385 1.30 26.15 8.51
CA ALA A 385 0.55 24.89 8.63
C ALA A 385 1.53 23.74 8.83
N THR A 386 1.30 22.92 9.85
CA THR A 386 1.97 21.64 10.09
C THR A 386 1.84 20.79 8.84
N THR A 387 2.85 20.90 7.99
CA THR A 387 2.88 20.29 6.66
C THR A 387 3.25 18.83 6.86
N VAL A 388 2.25 17.96 6.97
CA VAL A 388 2.45 16.54 6.69
C VAL A 388 2.95 16.47 5.25
N GLY A 389 4.25 16.19 5.07
CA GLY A 389 4.94 16.29 3.79
C GLY A 389 4.17 15.61 2.64
N ILE A 390 3.70 16.42 1.69
CA ILE A 390 3.03 15.97 0.45
C ILE A 390 4.07 15.63 -0.65
N TYR A 391 5.36 15.67 -0.36
CA TYR A 391 6.42 15.36 -1.33
C TYR A 391 7.28 14.17 -0.90
N GLY A 392 6.86 12.97 -1.33
CA GLY A 392 7.68 11.76 -1.36
C GLY A 392 7.18 10.87 -2.50
N ARG A 393 7.88 10.83 -3.62
CA ARG A 393 7.58 9.89 -4.70
C ARG A 393 8.10 8.52 -4.31
N CYS A 394 7.21 7.66 -3.81
CA CYS A 394 7.50 6.24 -3.67
C CYS A 394 7.36 5.59 -5.05
N SER A 395 8.45 5.32 -5.76
CA SER A 395 8.37 4.31 -6.82
C SER A 395 9.63 3.46 -6.80
N CYS A 396 9.42 2.19 -6.43
CA CYS A 396 10.32 1.08 -6.66
C CYS A 396 10.22 0.56 -8.10
N ASP A 397 9.84 1.38 -9.08
CA ASP A 397 9.97 0.99 -10.49
C ASP A 397 11.46 0.75 -10.76
N ALA A 398 11.82 -0.51 -10.97
CA ALA A 398 13.04 -0.84 -11.69
C ALA A 398 12.99 -0.02 -13.00
N PRO A 399 14.04 0.72 -13.38
CA PRO A 399 14.01 1.51 -14.59
C PRO A 399 13.66 0.58 -15.76
N GLY A 400 12.45 0.74 -16.27
CA GLY A 400 12.03 0.10 -17.50
C GLY A 400 13.00 0.57 -18.57
N ASN A 401 13.63 -0.39 -19.26
CA ASN A 401 14.44 -0.10 -20.43
C ASN A 401 13.52 0.57 -21.47
N GLY A 402 13.43 1.90 -21.43
CA GLY A 402 13.05 2.69 -22.58
C GLY A 402 14.01 2.31 -23.69
N ALA A 403 13.47 1.76 -24.78
CA ALA A 403 14.23 1.44 -25.96
C ALA A 403 14.95 2.71 -26.45
N ALA A 404 16.24 2.80 -26.19
CA ALA A 404 17.09 3.79 -26.81
C ALA A 404 17.23 3.41 -28.29
N ALA A 405 16.55 4.17 -29.15
CA ALA A 405 16.85 4.18 -30.57
C ALA A 405 18.29 4.67 -30.78
N GLY A 406 19.11 3.86 -31.44
CA GLY A 406 20.32 4.28 -32.13
C GLY A 406 21.60 4.38 -31.30
N ALA A 407 22.34 3.28 -31.19
CA ALA A 407 23.81 3.33 -31.13
C ALA A 407 24.39 2.02 -31.69
N ALA A 408 24.99 2.12 -32.88
CA ALA A 408 25.72 1.04 -33.52
C ALA A 408 26.90 0.60 -32.63
N SER A 409 26.88 -0.65 -32.19
CA SER A 409 27.97 -1.26 -31.44
C SER A 409 29.05 -1.74 -32.41
N TRP A 410 30.19 -1.05 -32.39
CA TRP A 410 31.47 -1.61 -32.84
C TRP A 410 31.98 -2.62 -31.80
N LEU A 411 32.78 -3.58 -32.27
CA LEU A 411 33.54 -4.62 -31.56
C LEU A 411 32.83 -5.97 -31.37
N SER A 412 33.00 -6.82 -32.39
CA SER A 412 33.22 -8.24 -32.19
C SER A 412 34.36 -8.70 -33.11
N LEU A 413 35.58 -8.66 -32.57
CA LEU A 413 36.75 -9.36 -33.09
C LEU A 413 36.79 -10.75 -32.44
N GLY A 414 36.92 -11.79 -33.27
CA GLY A 414 37.50 -13.06 -32.85
C GLY A 414 36.59 -14.28 -32.99
N ALA A 415 36.68 -14.94 -34.15
CA ALA A 415 36.96 -16.37 -34.31
C ALA A 415 36.30 -16.88 -35.60
N GLY A 416 37.12 -17.15 -36.62
CA GLY A 416 36.63 -17.67 -37.90
C GLY A 416 37.72 -17.79 -38.95
N ALA A 417 38.80 -18.50 -38.63
CA ALA A 417 39.73 -18.99 -39.65
C ALA A 417 39.34 -20.43 -40.00
N LEU A 418 38.83 -20.65 -41.21
CA LEU A 418 39.30 -21.70 -42.12
C LEU A 418 38.50 -21.74 -43.43
N ALA A 419 39.26 -21.59 -44.51
CA ALA A 419 39.07 -22.15 -45.85
C ALA A 419 37.76 -21.83 -46.62
N VAL A 420 37.89 -21.10 -47.73
CA VAL A 420 37.76 -21.69 -49.08
C VAL A 420 38.47 -20.77 -50.08
N ALA A 421 39.44 -21.35 -50.78
CA ALA A 421 40.12 -20.78 -51.93
C ALA A 421 39.23 -20.83 -53.19
N TRP A 422 39.64 -20.06 -54.21
CA TRP A 422 39.22 -20.13 -55.62
C TRP A 422 37.91 -19.44 -56.04
N ARG A 423 38.05 -18.27 -56.68
CA ARG A 423 37.54 -18.08 -58.06
C ARG A 423 38.20 -16.89 -58.79
N ARG A 424 38.94 -17.31 -59.81
CA ARG A 424 39.41 -16.67 -61.06
C ARG A 424 38.95 -15.23 -61.35
N ARG A 425 39.94 -14.36 -61.58
CA ARG A 425 39.85 -13.11 -62.35
C ARG A 425 39.46 -13.42 -63.80
N LEU A 426 38.45 -12.72 -64.31
CA LEU A 426 38.28 -12.48 -65.75
C LEU A 426 38.62 -11.00 -66.05
N PRO A 427 39.31 -10.71 -67.17
CA PRO A 427 39.80 -9.38 -67.47
C PRO A 427 38.72 -8.44 -68.01
N ARG A 428 38.79 -7.18 -67.56
CA ARG A 428 38.07 -6.01 -68.09
C ARG A 428 38.44 -5.79 -69.56
N ARG A 429 37.47 -5.86 -70.48
CA ARG A 429 37.55 -5.19 -71.78
C ARG A 429 37.32 -3.69 -71.58
N ARG A 430 38.27 -2.87 -72.04
CA ARG A 430 38.14 -1.42 -72.20
C ARG A 430 37.21 -1.10 -73.38
N ARG A 431 36.52 0.03 -73.30
CA ARG A 431 35.76 0.66 -74.38
C ARG A 431 36.68 1.62 -75.16
N ALA A 432 36.39 1.65 -76.46
CA ALA A 432 36.54 2.73 -77.44
C ALA A 432 37.94 3.07 -77.98
N ASP A 433 37.94 3.15 -79.31
CA ASP A 433 38.91 3.62 -80.31
C ASP A 433 40.09 2.71 -80.67
#